data_AF-A0A439LUI7-F1
#
_entry.id   AF-A0A439LUI7-F1
#
_cell.length_a   1.000
_cell.length_b   1.000
_cell.length_c   1.000
_cell.angle_alpha   90.00
_cell.angle_beta   90.00
_cell.angle_gamma   90.00
#
_symmetry.space_group_name_H-M   'P 1'
#
loop_
_entity.id
_entity.type
_entity.pdbx_description
1 polymer ?
#
loop_
_entity_poly.entity_id
_entity_poly.type
_entity_poly.pdbx_seq_one_letter_code
_entity_poly.pdbx_strand_id
1 'polypeptide(L)'
;MRRKISMCVAIVALSVSGCAADYLNNYDTMTLASGDSARQNQLLQTVDPFNPNSNNTKIEGDGQRMTAVIQRYRGTPQPASALPNNGADLDCAGGRGNNPVVQGPVSVGPSDRNHLDRDHDGVGCER
;
A
#
# COMPACT_ATOMS: atom_id res chain seq x y z
N MET A 1 21.32 73.82 -1.03
CA MET A 1 20.22 73.45 -0.11
C MET A 1 19.26 72.42 -0.74
N ARG A 2 18.73 72.68 -1.96
CA ARG A 2 17.80 71.78 -2.69
C ARG A 2 18.30 70.33 -2.89
N ARG A 3 19.58 70.13 -3.25
CA ARG A 3 20.18 68.79 -3.42
C ARG A 3 20.22 67.95 -2.14
N LYS A 4 20.42 68.60 -0.98
CA LYS A 4 20.40 67.93 0.33
C LYS A 4 18.99 67.51 0.73
N ILE A 5 17.99 68.36 0.42
CA ILE A 5 16.57 68.07 0.67
C ILE A 5 16.09 66.90 -0.18
N SER A 6 16.40 66.86 -1.49
CA SER A 6 16.04 65.71 -2.34
C SER A 6 16.68 64.41 -1.85
N MET A 7 17.92 64.46 -1.36
CA MET A 7 18.59 63.27 -0.83
C MET A 7 17.90 62.77 0.46
N CYS A 8 17.52 63.66 1.37
CA CYS A 8 16.76 63.28 2.56
C CYS A 8 15.39 62.68 2.21
N VAL A 9 14.66 63.28 1.25
CA VAL A 9 13.34 62.77 0.82
C VAL A 9 13.47 61.38 0.18
N ALA A 10 14.49 61.14 -0.64
CA ALA A 10 14.72 59.83 -1.25
C ALA A 10 15.05 58.75 -0.20
N ILE A 11 15.84 59.08 0.82
CA ILE A 11 16.18 58.15 1.91
C ILE A 11 14.93 57.77 2.73
N VAL A 12 14.07 58.75 3.05
CA VAL A 12 12.83 58.51 3.79
C VAL A 12 11.83 57.70 2.97
N ALA A 13 11.71 57.95 1.67
CA ALA A 13 10.84 57.17 0.80
C ALA A 13 11.29 55.70 0.70
N LEU A 14 12.59 55.46 0.61
CA LEU A 14 13.15 54.09 0.59
C LEU A 14 12.92 53.36 1.91
N SER A 15 13.12 54.00 3.05
CA SER A 15 12.93 53.35 4.36
C SER A 15 11.46 53.01 4.65
N VAL A 16 10.51 53.88 4.25
CA VAL A 16 9.08 53.65 4.48
C VAL A 16 8.51 52.60 3.51
N SER A 17 9.07 52.48 2.30
CA SER A 17 8.60 51.49 1.32
C SER A 17 8.83 50.03 1.77
N GLY A 18 9.86 49.76 2.60
CA GLY A 18 10.11 48.45 3.17
C GLY A 18 9.02 47.98 4.13
N CYS A 19 8.42 48.90 4.90
CA CYS A 19 7.33 48.57 5.84
C CYS A 19 6.00 48.24 5.14
N ALA A 20 5.79 48.70 3.91
CA ALA A 20 4.59 48.41 3.14
C ALA A 20 4.59 47.00 2.52
N ALA A 21 5.78 46.44 2.28
CA ALA A 21 5.92 45.12 1.66
C ALA A 21 5.40 44.00 2.57
N ASP A 22 5.67 44.06 3.87
CA ASP A 22 5.18 43.07 4.84
C ASP A 22 3.66 43.14 5.02
N TYR A 23 3.07 44.34 4.88
CA TYR A 23 1.63 44.53 4.99
C TYR A 23 0.87 43.98 3.77
N LEU A 24 1.39 44.19 2.56
CA LEU A 24 0.82 43.61 1.34
C LEU A 24 0.91 42.08 1.33
N ASN A 25 1.96 41.51 1.91
CA ASN A 25 2.18 40.07 1.94
C ASN A 25 1.27 39.33 2.92
N ASN A 26 0.70 40.04 3.91
CA ASN A 26 -0.15 39.46 4.95
C ASN A 26 -1.63 39.89 4.83
N TYR A 27 -2.04 40.47 3.69
CA TYR A 27 -3.39 40.99 3.50
C TYR A 27 -4.46 39.87 3.54
N ASP A 28 -4.08 38.65 3.15
CA ASP A 28 -4.97 37.49 3.11
C ASP A 28 -5.01 36.71 4.45
N THR A 29 -4.35 37.20 5.51
CA THR A 29 -4.26 36.51 6.80
C THR A 29 -4.65 37.41 7.97
N MET A 30 -5.29 36.85 9.00
CA MET A 30 -5.89 37.65 10.10
C MET A 30 -4.93 37.96 11.25
N THR A 31 -3.72 37.38 11.27
CA THR A 31 -2.75 37.54 12.37
C THR A 31 -1.31 37.57 11.87
N LEU A 32 -0.44 38.30 12.59
CA LEU A 32 1.00 38.29 12.35
C LEU A 32 1.56 36.94 12.80
N ALA A 33 2.19 36.18 11.91
CA ALA A 33 2.65 34.78 12.06
C ALA A 33 1.64 33.65 11.71
N SER A 34 0.59 33.94 10.95
CA SER A 34 -0.30 32.89 10.43
C SER A 34 0.39 31.89 9.47
N GLY A 35 1.56 32.23 8.92
CA GLY A 35 2.27 31.39 7.94
C GLY A 35 1.36 30.95 6.79
N ASP A 36 1.51 29.70 6.35
CA ASP A 36 0.72 29.09 5.26
C ASP A 36 -0.67 28.58 5.69
N SER A 37 -1.22 29.02 6.84
CA SER A 37 -2.49 28.51 7.37
C SER A 37 -3.66 28.63 6.37
N ALA A 38 -3.70 29.70 5.58
CA ALA A 38 -4.72 29.89 4.55
C ALA A 38 -4.61 28.84 3.42
N ARG A 39 -3.38 28.51 3.00
CA ARG A 39 -3.12 27.47 2.01
C ARG A 39 -3.44 26.08 2.58
N GLN A 40 -3.12 25.83 3.84
CA GLN A 40 -3.45 24.57 4.51
C GLN A 40 -4.97 24.38 4.66
N ASN A 41 -5.72 25.45 4.95
CA ASN A 41 -7.18 25.42 5.05
C ASN A 41 -7.87 25.10 3.72
N GLN A 42 -7.25 25.39 2.58
CA GLN A 42 -7.79 24.97 1.27
C GLN A 42 -7.84 23.44 1.13
N LEU A 43 -6.94 22.69 1.79
CA LEU A 43 -7.00 21.24 1.78
C LEU A 43 -8.19 20.69 2.58
N LEU A 44 -8.65 21.38 3.63
CA LEU A 44 -9.82 20.94 4.42
C LEU A 44 -11.14 20.99 3.65
N GLN A 45 -11.21 21.82 2.60
CA GLN A 45 -12.40 21.98 1.76
C GLN A 45 -12.26 21.23 0.41
N THR A 46 -11.13 20.55 0.18
CA THR A 46 -10.92 19.75 -1.02
C THR A 46 -11.53 18.36 -0.84
N VAL A 47 -12.34 17.93 -1.81
CA VAL A 47 -12.87 16.56 -1.84
C VAL A 47 -11.74 15.61 -2.26
N ASP A 48 -11.37 14.69 -1.35
CA ASP A 48 -10.26 13.73 -1.44
C ASP A 48 -8.87 14.37 -1.70
N PRO A 49 -8.24 14.97 -0.66
CA PRO A 49 -6.95 15.65 -0.80
C PRO A 49 -5.75 14.68 -0.90
N PHE A 50 -5.98 13.37 -0.87
CA PHE A 50 -4.92 12.37 -0.79
C PHE A 50 -4.49 11.86 -2.18
N ASN A 51 -3.32 11.24 -2.23
CA ASN A 51 -2.85 10.53 -3.41
C ASN A 51 -3.88 9.44 -3.80
N PRO A 52 -4.28 9.30 -5.08
CA PRO A 52 -5.22 8.26 -5.52
C PRO A 52 -4.84 6.84 -5.09
N ASN A 53 -3.54 6.54 -4.98
CA ASN A 53 -3.05 5.25 -4.48
C ASN A 53 -3.35 5.02 -2.99
N SER A 54 -3.67 6.06 -2.22
CA SER A 54 -4.05 5.95 -0.81
C SER A 54 -5.40 5.24 -0.62
N ASN A 55 -6.26 5.24 -1.63
CA ASN A 55 -7.52 4.49 -1.64
C ASN A 55 -7.34 3.04 -2.10
N ASN A 56 -6.10 2.61 -2.35
CA ASN A 56 -5.84 1.24 -2.78
C ASN A 56 -5.96 0.27 -1.59
N THR A 57 -7.12 -0.36 -1.45
CA THR A 57 -7.37 -1.43 -0.47
C THR A 57 -6.99 -2.81 -0.99
N LYS A 58 -6.35 -2.91 -2.17
CA LYS A 58 -5.95 -4.18 -2.77
C LYS A 58 -4.72 -4.73 -2.04
N ILE A 59 -4.91 -5.85 -1.35
CA ILE A 59 -3.79 -6.65 -0.87
C ILE A 59 -3.25 -7.43 -2.06
N GLU A 60 -2.05 -7.09 -2.52
CA GLU A 60 -1.42 -7.72 -3.71
C GLU A 60 -1.02 -9.18 -3.47
N GLY A 61 -0.99 -9.61 -2.21
CA GLY A 61 -0.62 -10.97 -1.81
C GLY A 61 -1.81 -11.93 -1.71
N ASP A 62 -1.62 -13.14 -2.22
CA ASP A 62 -2.55 -14.25 -2.01
C ASP A 62 -2.48 -14.75 -0.56
N GLY A 63 -3.57 -14.56 0.19
CA GLY A 63 -3.70 -15.03 1.57
C GLY A 63 -3.51 -16.54 1.70
N GLN A 64 -3.89 -17.33 0.70
CA GLN A 64 -3.70 -18.79 0.68
C GLN A 64 -2.22 -19.15 0.56
N ARG A 65 -1.44 -18.38 -0.20
CA ARG A 65 0.01 -18.57 -0.27
C ARG A 65 0.66 -18.29 1.08
N MET A 66 0.18 -17.28 1.81
CA MET A 66 0.70 -16.94 3.14
C MET A 66 0.32 -17.99 4.19
N THR A 67 -0.91 -18.51 4.19
CA THR A 67 -1.31 -19.61 5.09
C THR A 67 -0.50 -20.87 4.84
N ALA A 68 -0.16 -21.15 3.58
CA ALA A 68 0.67 -22.30 3.24
C ALA A 68 2.10 -22.22 3.80
N VAL A 69 2.73 -21.04 3.76
CA VAL A 69 4.03 -20.83 4.40
C VAL A 69 3.94 -20.99 5.92
N ILE A 70 2.89 -20.45 6.54
CA ILE A 70 2.66 -20.56 8.00
C ILE A 70 2.47 -22.02 8.43
N GLN A 71 1.68 -22.80 7.67
CA GLN A 71 1.44 -24.22 7.98
C GLN A 71 2.70 -25.07 7.80
N ARG A 72 3.52 -24.78 6.79
CA ARG A 72 4.86 -25.39 6.63
C ARG A 72 5.75 -25.08 7.83
N TYR A 73 5.77 -23.84 8.31
CA TYR A 73 6.56 -23.46 9.49
C TYR A 73 6.05 -24.13 10.79
N ARG A 74 4.73 -24.29 10.93
CA ARG A 74 4.11 -24.94 12.10
C ARG A 74 4.22 -26.47 12.09
N GLY A 75 4.76 -27.07 11.02
CA GLY A 75 4.83 -28.53 10.87
C GLY A 75 3.45 -29.21 10.84
N THR A 76 2.37 -28.44 10.62
CA THR A 76 1.02 -28.97 10.57
C THR A 76 0.71 -29.51 9.17
N PRO A 77 0.27 -30.77 9.04
CA PRO A 77 -0.32 -31.29 7.81
C PRO A 77 -1.46 -30.38 7.34
N GLN A 78 -1.45 -29.95 6.07
CA GLN A 78 -2.62 -29.29 5.50
C GLN A 78 -3.69 -30.35 5.18
N PRO A 79 -4.92 -30.21 5.71
CA PRO A 79 -6.03 -31.07 5.29
C PRO A 79 -6.38 -30.78 3.82
N ALA A 80 -6.71 -31.82 3.06
CA ALA A 80 -7.05 -31.75 1.63
C ALA A 80 -8.12 -30.69 1.30
N SER A 81 -9.02 -30.40 2.25
CA SER A 81 -10.08 -29.39 2.15
C SER A 81 -9.62 -27.94 2.21
N ALA A 82 -8.37 -27.67 2.61
CA ALA A 82 -7.76 -26.35 2.61
C ALA A 82 -6.95 -26.07 1.34
N LEU A 83 -6.81 -27.05 0.43
CA LEU A 83 -6.10 -26.85 -0.81
C LEU A 83 -7.00 -26.19 -1.85
N PRO A 84 -6.47 -25.21 -2.61
CA PRO A 84 -7.26 -24.44 -3.55
C PRO A 84 -7.89 -25.36 -4.60
N ASN A 85 -9.22 -25.44 -4.59
CA ASN A 85 -10.05 -26.12 -5.59
C ASN A 85 -10.08 -25.36 -6.94
N ASN A 86 -9.07 -24.54 -7.19
CA ASN A 86 -8.94 -23.67 -8.35
C ASN A 86 -8.05 -24.28 -9.44
N GLY A 87 -7.80 -25.59 -9.38
CA GLY A 87 -6.92 -26.26 -10.32
C GLY A 87 -5.44 -26.04 -10.09
N ALA A 88 -5.04 -25.77 -8.85
CA ALA A 88 -3.65 -25.88 -8.47
C ALA A 88 -3.21 -27.34 -8.62
N ASP A 89 -2.09 -27.52 -9.30
CA ASP A 89 -1.39 -28.80 -9.38
C ASP A 89 -0.83 -29.12 -7.98
N LEU A 90 -1.13 -30.31 -7.45
CA LEU A 90 -0.84 -30.71 -6.07
C LEU A 90 0.11 -31.90 -6.06
N ASP A 91 1.05 -31.93 -5.12
CA ASP A 91 2.00 -33.04 -4.96
C ASP A 91 1.69 -33.87 -3.71
N CYS A 92 2.09 -35.14 -3.69
CA CYS A 92 2.14 -35.91 -2.45
C CYS A 92 3.32 -35.47 -1.57
N ALA A 93 3.13 -35.49 -0.25
CA ALA A 93 4.19 -35.20 0.70
C ALA A 93 5.38 -36.17 0.54
N GLY A 94 6.59 -35.61 0.39
CA GLY A 94 7.81 -36.39 0.11
C GLY A 94 8.15 -36.53 -1.39
N GLY A 95 7.32 -36.00 -2.28
CA GLY A 95 7.60 -35.91 -3.72
C GLY A 95 8.72 -34.94 -4.08
N ARG A 96 9.21 -35.05 -5.32
CA ARG A 96 10.26 -34.16 -5.88
C ARG A 96 9.71 -32.81 -6.39
N GLY A 97 8.40 -32.64 -6.40
CA GLY A 97 7.76 -31.45 -6.94
C GLY A 97 7.86 -30.25 -6.00
N ASN A 98 7.61 -29.07 -6.56
CA ASN A 98 7.68 -27.77 -5.88
C ASN A 98 6.28 -27.22 -5.55
N ASN A 99 5.24 -28.02 -5.73
CA ASN A 99 3.87 -27.59 -5.58
C ASN A 99 3.40 -27.74 -4.11
N PRO A 100 2.20 -27.25 -3.77
CA PRO A 100 1.59 -27.52 -2.46
C PRO A 100 1.43 -29.03 -2.24
N VAL A 101 1.84 -29.50 -1.06
CA VAL A 101 1.88 -30.93 -0.74
C VAL A 101 0.65 -31.36 0.06
N VAL A 102 0.07 -32.49 -0.32
CA VAL A 102 -1.02 -33.18 0.37
C VAL A 102 -0.44 -34.30 1.25
N GLN A 103 -0.90 -34.40 2.50
CA GLN A 103 -0.40 -35.42 3.43
C GLN A 103 -1.37 -36.61 3.56
N GLY A 104 -0.86 -37.80 3.23
CA GLY A 104 -1.48 -39.11 3.49
C GLY A 104 -2.61 -39.48 2.54
N PRO A 105 -3.12 -40.74 2.63
CA PRO A 105 -4.02 -41.30 1.63
C PRO A 105 -5.25 -40.40 1.47
N VAL A 106 -5.42 -39.88 0.25
CA VAL A 106 -6.53 -39.01 -0.12
C VAL A 106 -7.39 -39.70 -1.16
N SER A 107 -8.70 -39.67 -0.96
CA SER A 107 -9.62 -40.14 -1.99
C SER A 107 -9.56 -39.20 -3.19
N VAL A 108 -9.12 -39.71 -4.33
CA VAL A 108 -9.11 -38.98 -5.58
C VAL A 108 -10.45 -39.16 -6.30
N GLY A 109 -10.91 -38.11 -6.96
CA GLY A 109 -12.05 -38.22 -7.87
C GLY A 109 -11.66 -38.94 -9.17
N PRO A 110 -12.64 -39.42 -9.97
CA PRO A 110 -12.39 -40.18 -11.20
C PRO A 110 -11.64 -39.41 -12.30
N SER A 111 -11.53 -38.08 -12.18
CA SER A 111 -10.76 -37.24 -13.09
C SER A 111 -9.28 -37.10 -12.72
N ASP A 112 -8.89 -37.55 -11.52
CA ASP A 112 -7.56 -37.40 -10.89
C ASP A 112 -6.71 -36.26 -11.49
N ARG A 113 -7.20 -35.02 -11.30
CA ARG A 113 -6.70 -33.85 -12.03
C ARG A 113 -5.20 -33.61 -11.81
N ASN A 114 -4.70 -33.98 -10.65
CA ASN A 114 -3.32 -33.77 -10.22
C ASN A 114 -2.49 -35.05 -10.29
N HIS A 115 -3.03 -36.14 -10.87
CA HIS A 115 -2.35 -37.41 -11.04
C HIS A 115 -1.75 -37.95 -9.72
N LEU A 116 -2.49 -37.80 -8.61
CA LEU A 116 -2.07 -38.21 -7.28
C LEU A 116 -2.20 -39.73 -7.06
N ASP A 117 -3.06 -40.39 -7.84
CA ASP A 117 -3.36 -41.82 -7.82
C ASP A 117 -2.74 -42.48 -9.05
N ARG A 118 -1.53 -43.01 -8.87
CA ARG A 118 -0.72 -43.54 -9.98
C ARG A 118 -1.22 -44.91 -10.42
N ASP A 119 -1.77 -45.68 -9.51
CA ASP A 119 -2.19 -47.07 -9.67
C ASP A 119 -3.70 -47.24 -9.89
N HIS A 120 -4.45 -46.14 -9.85
CA HIS A 120 -5.87 -46.01 -10.20
C HIS A 120 -6.82 -46.80 -9.29
N ASP A 121 -6.53 -46.85 -7.99
CA ASP A 121 -7.35 -47.54 -7.00
C ASP A 121 -8.39 -46.61 -6.31
N GLY A 122 -8.33 -45.31 -6.60
CA GLY A 122 -9.17 -44.27 -6.01
C GLY A 122 -8.56 -43.58 -4.80
N VAL A 123 -7.32 -43.92 -4.42
CA VAL A 123 -6.60 -43.38 -3.28
C VAL A 123 -5.21 -42.87 -3.71
N GLY A 124 -5.04 -41.55 -3.74
CA GLY A 124 -3.75 -40.92 -3.98
C GLY A 124 -2.92 -40.75 -2.73
N CYS A 125 -1.60 -40.59 -2.89
CA CYS A 125 -0.64 -40.39 -1.77
C CYS A 125 -0.67 -41.49 -0.69
N GLU A 126 -1.01 -42.70 -1.10
CA GLU A 126 -0.61 -43.91 -0.40
C GLU A 126 0.92 -44.06 -0.43
N ARG A 127 1.46 -44.71 0.60
CA ARG A 127 2.86 -44.58 1.03
C ARG A 127 3.91 -45.03 0.02
#